data_AF-A0A8S9ZDA8-F1
#
_entry.id   AF-A0A8S9ZDA8-F1
#
_cell.length_a   1.000
_cell.length_b   1.000
_cell.length_c   1.000
_cell.angle_alpha   90.00
_cell.angle_beta   90.00
_cell.angle_gamma   90.00
#
_symmetry.space_group_name_H-M   'P 1'
#
loop_
_entity.id
_entity.type
_entity.pdbx_description
1 polymer ?
#
loop_
_entity_poly.entity_id
_entity_poly.type
_entity_poly.pdbx_seq_one_letter_code
_entity_poly.pdbx_strand_id
1 'polypeptide(L)'
;MALKLEKLPKALGLEIDEGGKAFFPHGWNFNKNMNIRLHGLPDNKYYYPESMGKERRENFEMWYNENINVPFCLAEQIGIYCEQDVRILAHAVIKFQKYFMTSLLNYLNKMMFYLHHLHCQALVFAIFVSKNFIYLKNKIFLAGINYLKPEEIGYHKDSNQSAIAIKYMKWLSHELGVEVQHRDSPEGEFRLRLSNGEPLILDGYVRRMPEEEDLAIEFLGCAWHGHKWLFSLYKPNEICLNGKTSMYNIDKNKERRKLIIEAGMRPLMIWECTGGRTGPHCLKCDLEENGFSEKYEITCYDVVSLYPAVNFYGFYPIGHPEVINLNEAVDWRSPDQLHPYRGIFKLFIVLPDDLYLPVIPERINGKLIFHLCHKCAIEASSGIPYRYKQEYSQDVGHTLCSHNEQERGYVATICTVELELALKKGYRATWIYSVYHWEKWTDELLRPYVQDMMRLKIQASGWPSSVLDPTNPENEEKLKKNF
;
A
#
# COMPACT_ATOMS: atom_id res chain seq x y z
N MET A 1 -11.85 0.02 -11.90
CA MET A 1 -13.18 0.07 -11.27
C MET A 1 -13.42 -1.28 -10.60
N ALA A 2 -13.69 -1.33 -9.29
CA ALA A 2 -13.90 -2.60 -8.59
C ALA A 2 -15.26 -3.22 -8.96
N LEU A 3 -15.28 -4.51 -9.29
CA LEU A 3 -16.51 -5.24 -9.61
C LEU A 3 -17.23 -5.64 -8.33
N LYS A 4 -18.54 -5.37 -8.23
CA LYS A 4 -19.36 -5.85 -7.11
C LYS A 4 -19.42 -7.38 -7.10
N LEU A 5 -19.42 -7.99 -5.91
CA LEU A 5 -19.46 -9.45 -5.76
C LEU A 5 -20.66 -10.09 -6.47
N GLU A 6 -21.82 -9.42 -6.47
CA GLU A 6 -23.04 -9.83 -7.18
C GLU A 6 -22.86 -9.96 -8.70
N LYS A 7 -21.89 -9.26 -9.30
CA LYS A 7 -21.64 -9.28 -10.76
C LYS A 7 -20.57 -10.28 -11.17
N LEU A 8 -19.95 -10.93 -10.19
CA LEU A 8 -18.79 -11.79 -10.38
C LEU A 8 -19.14 -13.11 -11.09
N PRO A 9 -20.30 -13.76 -10.85
CA PRO A 9 -20.71 -14.95 -11.60
C PRO A 9 -20.79 -14.70 -13.11
N LYS A 10 -21.48 -13.63 -13.52
CA LYS A 10 -21.59 -13.21 -14.93
C LYS A 10 -20.23 -12.88 -15.55
N ALA A 11 -19.36 -12.18 -14.81
CA ALA A 11 -18.04 -11.78 -15.31
C ALA A 11 -17.10 -12.97 -15.53
N LEU A 12 -17.20 -14.03 -14.72
CA LEU A 12 -16.35 -15.22 -14.79
C LEU A 12 -17.01 -16.43 -15.49
N GLY A 13 -18.24 -16.27 -15.97
CA GLY A 13 -19.04 -17.36 -16.56
C GLY A 13 -19.21 -18.52 -15.59
N LEU A 14 -19.61 -18.22 -14.34
CA LEU A 14 -19.88 -19.23 -13.32
C LEU A 14 -21.34 -19.67 -13.43
N GLU A 15 -21.56 -20.97 -13.59
CA GLU A 15 -22.90 -21.59 -13.51
C GLU A 15 -23.25 -21.82 -12.03
N ILE A 16 -23.58 -20.73 -11.34
CA ILE A 16 -24.09 -20.77 -9.97
C ILE A 16 -25.57 -20.43 -10.08
N ASP A 17 -26.43 -21.24 -9.47
CA ASP A 17 -27.80 -20.81 -9.21
C ASP A 17 -27.72 -19.59 -8.29
N GLU A 18 -27.93 -18.39 -8.87
CA GLU A 18 -27.82 -17.12 -8.15
C GLU A 18 -28.88 -17.00 -7.06
N GLY A 19 -29.87 -17.92 -7.02
CA GLY A 19 -30.92 -17.96 -6.01
C GLY A 19 -31.56 -16.59 -5.75
N GLY A 20 -31.57 -15.75 -6.81
CA GLY A 20 -31.76 -14.30 -6.79
C GLY A 20 -31.36 -13.65 -5.48
N LYS A 21 -30.13 -13.11 -5.35
CA LYS A 21 -29.67 -12.40 -4.14
C LYS A 21 -30.79 -11.53 -3.56
N ALA A 22 -31.43 -12.01 -2.49
CA ALA A 22 -32.52 -11.31 -1.86
C ALA A 22 -31.99 -9.99 -1.29
N PHE A 23 -32.84 -8.96 -1.28
CA PHE A 23 -32.45 -7.70 -0.65
C PHE A 23 -32.23 -7.93 0.84
N PHE A 24 -31.18 -7.34 1.41
CA PHE A 24 -30.82 -7.51 2.81
C PHE A 24 -31.08 -6.20 3.61
N PRO A 25 -31.73 -6.25 4.78
CA PRO A 25 -32.07 -5.07 5.57
C PRO A 25 -30.87 -4.60 6.41
N HIS A 26 -29.88 -4.00 5.74
CA HIS A 26 -28.65 -3.52 6.37
C HIS A 26 -28.87 -2.58 7.58
N GLY A 27 -29.93 -1.77 7.55
CA GLY A 27 -30.31 -0.88 8.66
C GLY A 27 -30.98 -1.58 9.84
N TRP A 28 -31.31 -2.86 9.73
CA TRP A 28 -31.88 -3.68 10.81
C TRP A 28 -30.85 -4.60 11.48
N ASN A 29 -29.60 -4.59 11.00
CA ASN A 29 -28.53 -5.47 11.43
C ASN A 29 -27.92 -5.03 12.77
N PHE A 30 -28.62 -5.32 13.87
CA PHE A 30 -28.18 -5.05 15.24
C PHE A 30 -28.07 -6.35 16.06
N ASN A 31 -27.11 -6.41 16.99
CA ASN A 31 -26.97 -7.53 17.93
C ASN A 31 -28.29 -7.87 18.66
N LYS A 32 -29.00 -6.85 19.15
CA LYS A 32 -30.30 -7.00 19.82
C LYS A 32 -31.39 -7.62 18.93
N ASN A 33 -31.25 -7.53 17.61
CA ASN A 33 -32.22 -8.02 16.64
C ASN A 33 -31.92 -9.45 16.16
N MET A 34 -30.78 -10.04 16.54
CA MET A 34 -30.32 -11.33 16.01
C MET A 34 -31.35 -12.46 16.14
N ASN A 35 -32.01 -12.54 17.29
CA ASN A 35 -32.94 -13.62 17.62
C ASN A 35 -34.42 -13.18 17.60
N ILE A 36 -34.71 -11.96 17.12
CA ILE A 36 -36.09 -11.47 17.00
C ILE A 36 -36.71 -12.09 15.75
N ARG A 37 -37.87 -12.75 15.92
CA ARG A 37 -38.69 -13.26 14.81
C ARG A 37 -39.80 -12.25 14.51
N LEU A 38 -39.81 -11.77 13.27
CA LEU A 38 -40.87 -10.92 12.73
C LEU A 38 -41.84 -11.76 11.90
N HIS A 39 -43.13 -11.41 11.94
CA HIS A 39 -44.16 -12.04 11.11
C HIS A 39 -44.07 -11.64 9.63
N GLY A 40 -43.32 -10.60 9.31
CA GLY A 40 -43.07 -10.09 7.97
C GLY A 40 -41.66 -9.50 7.87
N LEU A 41 -41.32 -8.97 6.71
CA LEU A 41 -40.02 -8.30 6.49
C LEU A 41 -39.89 -7.05 7.38
N PRO A 42 -38.65 -6.65 7.74
CA PRO A 42 -38.38 -5.34 8.32
C PRO A 42 -38.89 -4.22 7.41
N ASP A 43 -39.24 -3.09 8.02
CA ASP A 43 -39.63 -1.87 7.29
C ASP A 43 -38.66 -1.54 6.14
N ASN A 44 -39.21 -1.17 4.98
CA ASN A 44 -38.46 -0.91 3.76
C ASN A 44 -37.31 0.09 3.95
N LYS A 45 -37.41 1.02 4.92
CA LYS A 45 -36.36 2.01 5.22
C LYS A 45 -35.02 1.35 5.58
N TYR A 46 -35.05 0.16 6.19
CA TYR A 46 -33.86 -0.57 6.60
C TYR A 46 -33.10 -1.21 5.43
N TYR A 47 -33.68 -1.19 4.22
CA TYR A 47 -33.03 -1.64 2.99
C TYR A 47 -32.36 -0.49 2.21
N TYR A 48 -32.52 0.75 2.66
CA TYR A 48 -31.97 1.96 2.04
C TYR A 48 -32.37 2.16 0.55
N PRO A 49 -33.68 2.12 0.20
CA PRO A 49 -34.16 2.26 -1.18
C PRO A 49 -33.72 3.58 -1.83
N GLU A 50 -33.66 4.67 -1.04
CA GLU A 50 -33.20 5.99 -1.51
C GLU A 50 -31.74 6.00 -2.00
N SER A 51 -30.97 4.99 -1.63
CA SER A 51 -29.58 4.85 -2.04
C SER A 51 -29.37 3.88 -3.22
N MET A 52 -30.46 3.29 -3.73
CA MET A 52 -30.44 2.38 -4.88
C MET A 52 -30.60 3.18 -6.18
N GLY A 53 -29.94 2.73 -7.26
CA GLY A 53 -30.20 3.27 -8.60
C GLY A 53 -31.59 2.86 -9.10
N LYS A 54 -32.14 3.61 -10.06
CA LYS A 54 -33.54 3.49 -10.54
C LYS A 54 -33.99 2.04 -10.80
N GLU A 55 -33.29 1.31 -11.67
CA GLU A 55 -33.60 -0.10 -12.01
C GLU A 55 -33.56 -1.04 -10.79
N ARG A 56 -32.58 -0.85 -9.89
CA ARG A 56 -32.46 -1.68 -8.68
C ARG A 56 -33.56 -1.37 -7.67
N ARG A 57 -34.00 -0.09 -7.60
CA ARG A 57 -35.09 0.35 -6.73
C ARG A 57 -36.43 -0.24 -7.20
N GLU A 58 -36.70 -0.22 -8.51
CA GLU A 58 -37.90 -0.83 -9.09
C GLU A 58 -37.95 -2.34 -8.78
N ASN A 59 -36.84 -3.06 -8.96
CA ASN A 59 -36.73 -4.47 -8.60
C ASN A 59 -36.90 -4.72 -7.09
N PHE A 60 -36.40 -3.80 -6.24
CA PHE A 60 -36.59 -3.88 -4.79
C PHE A 60 -38.05 -3.71 -4.40
N GLU A 61 -38.74 -2.71 -4.94
CA GLU A 61 -40.13 -2.42 -4.59
C GLU A 61 -41.06 -3.56 -5.00
N MET A 62 -40.85 -4.16 -6.18
CA MET A 62 -41.57 -5.37 -6.61
C MET A 62 -41.32 -6.53 -5.64
N TRP A 63 -40.05 -6.86 -5.38
CA TRP A 63 -39.68 -7.95 -4.47
C TRP A 63 -40.23 -7.73 -3.06
N TYR A 64 -40.13 -6.51 -2.53
CA TYR A 64 -40.56 -6.18 -1.17
C TYR A 64 -42.07 -6.36 -1.02
N ASN A 65 -42.85 -5.89 -2.00
CA ASN A 65 -44.31 -6.03 -1.97
C ASN A 65 -44.76 -7.50 -2.06
N GLU A 66 -44.07 -8.31 -2.87
CA GLU A 66 -44.35 -9.75 -2.97
C GLU A 66 -43.98 -10.52 -1.70
N ASN A 67 -42.95 -10.07 -0.98
CA ASN A 67 -42.37 -10.80 0.14
C ASN A 67 -42.65 -10.17 1.52
N ILE A 68 -43.44 -9.09 1.61
CA ILE A 68 -43.64 -8.33 2.86
C ILE A 68 -44.15 -9.19 4.03
N ASN A 69 -44.95 -10.22 3.73
CA ASN A 69 -45.53 -11.13 4.72
C ASN A 69 -44.68 -12.37 5.01
N VAL A 70 -43.47 -12.46 4.45
CA VAL A 70 -42.55 -13.57 4.69
C VAL A 70 -41.93 -13.39 6.08
N PRO A 71 -42.02 -14.40 6.98
CA PRO A 71 -41.39 -14.33 8.29
C PRO A 71 -39.89 -14.05 8.20
N PHE A 72 -39.40 -13.16 9.06
CA PHE A 72 -38.01 -12.73 9.04
C PHE A 72 -37.33 -12.99 10.39
N CYS A 73 -36.14 -13.59 10.34
CA CYS A 73 -35.23 -13.74 11.47
C CYS A 73 -33.84 -13.33 11.00
N LEU A 74 -33.23 -12.36 11.71
CA LEU A 74 -31.95 -11.79 11.28
C LEU A 74 -30.83 -12.84 11.28
N ALA A 75 -30.74 -13.70 12.30
CA ALA A 75 -29.72 -14.75 12.37
C ALA A 75 -29.81 -15.74 11.20
N GLU A 76 -31.02 -16.15 10.83
CA GLU A 76 -31.26 -17.08 9.71
C GLU A 76 -30.89 -16.42 8.38
N GLN A 77 -31.31 -15.17 8.18
CA GLN A 77 -31.05 -14.42 6.95
C GLN A 77 -29.58 -14.05 6.78
N ILE A 78 -28.85 -13.75 7.86
CA ILE A 78 -27.38 -13.58 7.83
C ILE A 78 -26.72 -14.88 7.41
N GLY A 79 -27.18 -16.03 7.94
CA GLY A 79 -26.67 -17.35 7.56
C GLY A 79 -26.77 -17.58 6.05
N ILE A 80 -27.97 -17.37 5.49
CA ILE A 80 -28.22 -17.51 4.05
C ILE A 80 -27.38 -16.53 3.22
N TYR A 81 -27.33 -15.26 3.64
CA TYR A 81 -26.55 -14.22 2.96
C TYR A 81 -25.06 -14.55 2.90
N CYS A 82 -24.48 -14.96 4.05
CA CYS A 82 -23.08 -15.33 4.14
C CYS A 82 -22.76 -16.60 3.35
N GLU A 83 -23.64 -17.60 3.37
CA GLU A 83 -23.47 -18.83 2.59
C GLU A 83 -23.40 -18.53 1.08
N GLN A 84 -24.31 -17.68 0.58
CA GLN A 84 -24.31 -17.26 -0.81
C GLN A 84 -23.02 -16.51 -1.20
N ASP A 85 -22.56 -15.58 -0.37
CA ASP A 85 -21.32 -14.82 -0.63
C ASP A 85 -20.09 -15.74 -0.64
N VAL A 86 -19.99 -16.66 0.33
CA VAL A 86 -18.92 -17.66 0.37
C VAL A 86 -18.97 -18.58 -0.84
N ARG A 87 -20.17 -19.00 -1.28
CA ARG A 87 -20.34 -19.85 -2.47
C ARG A 87 -19.87 -19.16 -3.74
N ILE A 88 -20.24 -17.88 -3.95
CA ILE A 88 -19.78 -17.08 -5.11
C ILE A 88 -18.26 -16.94 -5.08
N LEU A 89 -17.69 -16.57 -3.94
CA LEU A 89 -16.24 -16.42 -3.78
C LEU A 89 -15.51 -17.75 -4.01
N ALA A 90 -16.01 -18.86 -3.49
CA ALA A 90 -15.40 -20.17 -3.66
C ALA A 90 -15.35 -20.59 -5.14
N HIS A 91 -16.47 -20.46 -5.87
CA HIS A 91 -16.53 -20.79 -7.30
C HIS A 91 -15.64 -19.87 -8.13
N ALA A 92 -15.61 -18.58 -7.78
CA ALA A 92 -14.72 -17.62 -8.42
C ALA A 92 -13.25 -17.95 -8.22
N VAL A 93 -12.86 -18.29 -6.98
CA VAL A 93 -11.49 -18.72 -6.65
C VAL A 93 -11.15 -20.01 -7.37
N ILE A 94 -12.06 -20.98 -7.46
CA ILE A 94 -11.84 -22.23 -8.22
C ILE A 94 -11.67 -21.96 -9.71
N LYS A 95 -12.51 -21.10 -10.30
CA LYS A 95 -12.42 -20.74 -11.73
C LYS A 95 -11.15 -19.95 -12.02
N PHE A 96 -10.84 -18.97 -11.18
CA PHE A 96 -9.57 -18.23 -11.22
C PHE A 96 -8.39 -19.18 -11.06
N GLN A 97 -8.45 -20.11 -10.11
CA GLN A 97 -7.42 -21.12 -9.91
C GLN A 97 -7.28 -21.99 -11.17
N LYS A 98 -8.36 -22.43 -11.82
CA LYS A 98 -8.25 -23.14 -13.11
C LYS A 98 -7.55 -22.29 -14.17
N TYR A 99 -7.98 -21.04 -14.40
CA TYR A 99 -7.33 -20.16 -15.38
C TYR A 99 -5.85 -19.89 -15.04
N PHE A 100 -5.60 -19.50 -13.80
CA PHE A 100 -4.28 -19.18 -13.29
C PHE A 100 -3.37 -20.40 -13.29
N MET A 101 -3.84 -21.56 -12.83
CA MET A 101 -3.08 -22.81 -12.82
C MET A 101 -2.86 -23.36 -14.22
N THR A 102 -3.80 -23.27 -15.16
CA THR A 102 -3.57 -23.71 -16.54
C THR A 102 -2.54 -22.82 -17.25
N SER A 103 -2.53 -21.51 -16.99
CA SER A 103 -1.53 -20.59 -17.54
C SER A 103 -0.18 -20.66 -16.81
N LEU A 104 -0.18 -20.94 -15.49
CA LEU A 104 1.00 -20.85 -14.63
C LEU A 104 1.63 -22.21 -14.32
N LEU A 105 0.93 -23.36 -14.24
CA LEU A 105 1.57 -24.68 -14.04
C LEU A 105 2.50 -25.04 -15.19
N ASN A 106 2.18 -24.63 -16.42
CA ASN A 106 3.11 -24.81 -17.55
C ASN A 106 4.44 -24.06 -17.31
N TYR A 107 4.42 -22.99 -16.52
CA TYR A 107 5.60 -22.20 -16.13
C TYR A 107 6.19 -22.62 -14.77
N LEU A 108 5.36 -23.00 -13.79
CA LEU A 108 5.71 -23.33 -12.41
C LEU A 108 6.09 -24.79 -12.19
N ASN A 109 5.68 -25.75 -13.04
CA ASN A 109 6.23 -27.11 -12.96
C ASN A 109 7.76 -27.13 -13.19
N LYS A 110 8.32 -26.09 -13.83
CA LYS A 110 9.77 -25.86 -13.88
C LYS A 110 10.34 -25.21 -12.61
N MET A 111 9.52 -24.55 -11.80
CA MET A 111 9.95 -23.67 -10.70
C MET A 111 9.70 -24.22 -9.28
N MET A 112 8.68 -25.06 -9.08
CA MET A 112 8.11 -25.36 -7.76
C MET A 112 8.92 -26.34 -6.88
N PHE A 113 10.08 -26.81 -7.33
CA PHE A 113 10.96 -27.66 -6.51
C PHE A 113 11.97 -26.89 -5.62
N TYR A 114 12.07 -25.56 -5.71
CA TYR A 114 13.35 -24.90 -5.33
C TYR A 114 13.36 -23.81 -4.25
N LEU A 115 12.24 -23.33 -3.67
CA LEU A 115 12.29 -22.08 -2.92
C LEU A 115 11.48 -22.09 -1.62
N HIS A 116 12.12 -22.45 -0.51
CA HIS A 116 11.56 -22.26 0.84
C HIS A 116 12.28 -21.19 1.69
N HIS A 117 13.39 -20.57 1.25
CA HIS A 117 14.18 -19.70 2.17
C HIS A 117 14.84 -18.42 1.60
N LEU A 118 14.37 -17.82 0.50
CA LEU A 118 14.96 -16.57 -0.01
C LEU A 118 14.01 -15.36 0.04
N HIS A 119 14.24 -14.39 0.92
CA HIS A 119 13.91 -13.00 0.56
C HIS A 119 14.86 -12.64 -0.60
N CYS A 120 14.43 -12.26 -1.81
CA CYS A 120 13.74 -11.01 -2.09
C CYS A 120 12.81 -11.16 -3.31
N GLN A 121 11.62 -10.58 -3.19
CA GLN A 121 10.58 -10.38 -4.22
C GLN A 121 9.94 -11.60 -4.89
N ALA A 122 10.67 -12.58 -5.42
CA ALA A 122 10.04 -13.78 -5.96
C ALA A 122 9.35 -14.59 -4.86
N LEU A 123 9.96 -14.68 -3.67
CA LEU A 123 9.35 -15.26 -2.48
C LEU A 123 8.33 -14.32 -1.83
N VAL A 124 8.39 -13.00 -2.01
CA VAL A 124 7.32 -12.11 -1.51
C VAL A 124 6.10 -12.22 -2.40
N PHE A 125 6.26 -12.34 -3.71
CA PHE A 125 5.17 -12.60 -4.65
C PHE A 125 4.66 -14.03 -4.50
N ALA A 126 5.55 -15.03 -4.38
CA ALA A 126 5.18 -16.40 -4.11
C ALA A 126 4.60 -16.58 -2.70
N ILE A 127 5.07 -15.93 -1.64
CA ILE A 127 4.42 -15.91 -0.31
C ILE A 127 3.16 -15.05 -0.33
N PHE A 128 3.05 -13.99 -1.12
CA PHE A 128 1.81 -13.24 -1.24
C PHE A 128 0.74 -14.09 -1.93
N VAL A 129 1.10 -14.81 -2.99
CA VAL A 129 0.24 -15.80 -3.65
C VAL A 129 0.00 -16.99 -2.70
N SER A 130 1.04 -17.66 -2.21
CA SER A 130 0.96 -18.81 -1.31
C SER A 130 0.37 -18.51 0.08
N LYS A 131 0.59 -17.38 0.75
CA LYS A 131 -0.12 -17.03 1.99
C LYS A 131 -1.59 -16.78 1.72
N ASN A 132 -1.95 -16.08 0.64
CA ASN A 132 -3.37 -15.87 0.33
C ASN A 132 -4.05 -17.17 -0.16
N PHE A 133 -3.32 -18.11 -0.77
CA PHE A 133 -3.87 -19.38 -1.31
C PHE A 133 -3.71 -20.61 -0.38
N ILE A 134 -2.68 -20.71 0.46
CA ILE A 134 -2.45 -21.84 1.39
C ILE A 134 -3.21 -21.63 2.71
N TYR A 135 -3.42 -20.38 3.17
CA TYR A 135 -4.32 -20.14 4.32
C TYR A 135 -5.77 -20.53 4.05
N LEU A 136 -6.19 -20.60 2.78
CA LEU A 136 -7.52 -21.07 2.39
C LEU A 136 -7.68 -22.60 2.53
N LYS A 137 -6.58 -23.37 2.62
CA LYS A 137 -6.65 -24.83 2.60
C LYS A 137 -6.71 -25.48 3.98
N ASN A 138 -6.19 -24.84 5.03
CA ASN A 138 -6.01 -25.47 6.35
C ASN A 138 -6.55 -24.66 7.53
N LYS A 139 -7.34 -23.62 7.28
CA LYS A 139 -8.25 -23.09 8.28
C LYS A 139 -9.59 -22.92 7.61
N ILE A 140 -10.64 -23.47 8.23
CA ILE A 140 -11.99 -22.96 8.04
C ILE A 140 -11.82 -21.44 8.16
N PHE A 141 -12.02 -20.73 7.06
CA PHE A 141 -12.14 -19.30 7.07
C PHE A 141 -13.46 -19.05 7.81
N LEU A 142 -13.41 -19.09 9.14
CA LEU A 142 -14.26 -18.22 9.92
C LEU A 142 -13.77 -16.84 9.51
N ALA A 143 -14.35 -16.33 8.41
CA ALA A 143 -14.47 -14.90 8.25
C ALA A 143 -15.05 -14.46 9.59
N GLY A 144 -14.19 -13.92 10.46
CA GLY A 144 -14.64 -13.27 11.66
C GLY A 144 -15.67 -12.27 11.17
N ILE A 145 -16.93 -12.53 11.49
CA ILE A 145 -18.00 -11.58 11.31
C ILE A 145 -17.63 -10.45 12.29
N ASN A 146 -16.77 -9.54 11.84
CA ASN A 146 -16.50 -8.27 12.50
C ASN A 146 -17.70 -7.32 12.35
N TYR A 147 -18.89 -7.85 12.08
CA TYR A 147 -20.13 -7.11 11.85
C TYR A 147 -21.01 -7.01 13.09
N LEU A 148 -20.61 -7.59 14.22
CA LEU A 148 -21.31 -7.43 15.49
C LEU A 148 -20.50 -6.47 16.37
N LYS A 149 -20.93 -5.21 16.43
CA LYS A 149 -20.34 -4.17 17.29
C LYS A 149 -21.34 -3.66 18.36
N PRO A 150 -20.83 -3.04 19.45
CA PRO A 150 -21.61 -2.71 20.65
C PRO A 150 -22.77 -1.73 20.42
N GLU A 151 -23.59 -1.59 21.45
CA GLU A 151 -25.01 -1.19 21.47
C GLU A 151 -25.40 0.20 20.90
N GLU A 152 -24.44 1.06 20.51
CA GLU A 152 -24.70 2.50 20.32
C GLU A 152 -24.60 3.02 18.88
N ILE A 153 -23.91 2.33 17.98
CA ILE A 153 -23.62 2.86 16.63
C ILE A 153 -24.14 1.88 15.56
N GLY A 154 -25.20 2.28 14.87
CA GLY A 154 -25.78 1.50 13.78
C GLY A 154 -24.93 1.43 12.52
N TYR A 155 -25.37 0.62 11.54
CA TYR A 155 -24.72 0.51 10.23
C TYR A 155 -24.79 1.84 9.47
N HIS A 156 -23.66 2.54 9.37
CA HIS A 156 -23.47 3.62 8.42
C HIS A 156 -22.64 3.10 7.24
N LYS A 157 -22.97 3.50 6.00
CA LYS A 157 -22.09 3.22 4.85
C LYS A 157 -20.73 3.82 5.17
N ASP A 158 -19.71 2.96 5.31
CA ASP A 158 -18.33 3.39 5.57
C ASP A 158 -17.97 4.52 4.59
N SER A 159 -17.62 5.67 5.14
CA SER A 159 -17.01 6.72 4.34
C SER A 159 -15.60 6.29 3.96
N ASN A 160 -15.18 6.70 2.77
CA ASN A 160 -13.89 6.34 2.22
C ASN A 160 -12.78 7.26 2.74
N GLN A 161 -12.69 7.46 4.06
CA GLN A 161 -11.63 8.27 4.66
C GLN A 161 -10.31 7.49 4.73
N SER A 162 -9.24 8.07 4.20
CA SER A 162 -7.93 7.43 4.13
C SER A 162 -7.24 7.33 5.50
N ALA A 163 -6.40 6.29 5.68
CA ALA A 163 -5.62 6.13 6.92
C ALA A 163 -4.60 7.28 7.15
N ILE A 164 -4.15 7.95 6.10
CA ILE A 164 -3.28 9.14 6.21
C ILE A 164 -4.08 10.36 6.65
N ALA A 165 -5.30 10.55 6.15
CA ALA A 165 -6.19 11.61 6.63
C ALA A 165 -6.45 11.48 8.13
N ILE A 166 -6.73 10.27 8.64
CA ILE A 166 -6.95 10.05 10.08
C ILE A 166 -5.70 10.34 10.90
N LYS A 167 -4.51 9.96 10.43
CA LYS A 167 -3.26 10.32 11.10
C LYS A 167 -3.05 11.83 11.13
N TYR A 168 -3.36 12.51 10.04
CA TYR A 168 -3.32 13.95 9.97
C TYR A 168 -4.30 14.59 10.97
N MET A 169 -5.54 14.10 11.07
CA MET A 169 -6.52 14.62 12.04
C MET A 169 -6.05 14.42 13.48
N LYS A 170 -5.47 13.26 13.80
CA LYS A 170 -4.90 13.00 15.14
C LYS A 170 -3.70 13.91 15.45
N TRP A 171 -2.83 14.14 14.47
CA TRP A 171 -1.74 15.11 14.60
C TRP A 171 -2.28 16.52 14.80
N LEU A 172 -3.22 16.96 13.97
CA LEU A 172 -3.82 18.28 14.08
C LEU A 172 -4.53 18.49 15.42
N SER A 173 -5.20 17.45 15.94
CA SER A 173 -5.82 17.47 17.27
C SER A 173 -4.77 17.68 18.36
N HIS A 174 -3.62 16.99 18.26
CA HIS A 174 -2.51 17.16 19.18
C HIS A 174 -1.90 18.57 19.11
N GLU A 175 -1.64 19.09 17.90
CA GLU A 175 -1.04 20.41 17.69
C GLU A 175 -1.94 21.55 18.17
N LEU A 176 -3.25 21.45 17.92
CA LEU A 176 -4.21 22.49 18.30
C LEU A 176 -4.69 22.35 19.75
N GLY A 177 -4.41 21.23 20.42
CA GLY A 177 -4.91 20.95 21.76
C GLY A 177 -6.44 20.82 21.85
N VAL A 178 -7.11 20.51 20.74
CA VAL A 178 -8.58 20.37 20.64
C VAL A 178 -8.94 19.08 19.91
N GLU A 179 -10.09 18.49 20.22
CA GLU A 179 -10.55 17.29 19.55
C GLU A 179 -10.99 17.60 18.11
N VAL A 180 -10.51 16.80 17.16
CA VAL A 180 -10.92 16.89 15.75
C VAL A 180 -11.91 15.76 15.49
N GLN A 181 -13.17 16.09 15.24
CA GLN A 181 -14.18 15.12 14.84
C GLN A 181 -13.85 14.57 13.46
N HIS A 182 -13.78 13.24 13.33
CA HIS A 182 -13.44 12.50 12.11
C HIS A 182 -14.15 11.13 12.10
N ARG A 183 -13.89 10.27 11.12
CA ARG A 183 -14.55 8.95 11.01
C ARG A 183 -14.47 8.06 12.25
N ASP A 184 -13.31 8.05 12.93
CA ASP A 184 -13.12 7.20 14.12
C ASP A 184 -13.62 7.87 15.43
N SER A 185 -14.27 9.04 15.37
CA SER A 185 -14.87 9.71 16.54
C SER A 185 -16.19 9.04 16.93
N PRO A 186 -16.64 9.12 18.20
CA PRO A 186 -17.91 8.51 18.64
C PRO A 186 -19.14 8.95 17.83
N GLU A 187 -19.17 10.22 17.43
CA GLU A 187 -20.23 10.84 16.63
C GLU A 187 -20.10 10.55 15.12
N GLY A 188 -19.01 9.89 14.71
CA GLY A 188 -18.62 9.73 13.32
C GLY A 188 -18.18 11.04 12.65
N GLU A 189 -18.12 11.05 11.32
CA GLU A 189 -17.79 12.26 10.56
C GLU A 189 -18.88 13.32 10.67
N PHE A 190 -18.44 14.58 10.72
CA PHE A 190 -19.34 15.71 10.75
C PHE A 190 -20.11 15.83 9.43
N ARG A 191 -21.44 15.94 9.53
CA ARG A 191 -22.35 16.10 8.39
C ARG A 191 -22.89 17.53 8.38
N LEU A 192 -22.26 18.38 7.59
CA LEU A 192 -22.74 19.74 7.36
C LEU A 192 -24.03 19.69 6.53
N ARG A 193 -25.13 20.28 7.01
CA ARG A 193 -26.34 20.44 6.22
C ARG A 193 -26.24 21.70 5.35
N LEU A 194 -26.29 21.51 4.04
CA LEU A 194 -26.30 22.61 3.08
C LEU A 194 -27.69 23.25 2.99
N SER A 195 -27.76 24.45 2.42
CA SER A 195 -29.01 25.22 2.24
C SER A 195 -30.06 24.51 1.37
N ASN A 196 -29.64 23.63 0.47
CA ASN A 196 -30.50 22.77 -0.34
C ASN A 196 -30.98 21.49 0.38
N GLY A 197 -30.62 21.31 1.65
CA GLY A 197 -30.98 20.14 2.45
C GLY A 197 -30.04 18.93 2.30
N GLU A 198 -29.11 18.95 1.33
CA GLU A 198 -28.16 17.87 1.11
C GLU A 198 -27.04 17.87 2.18
N PRO A 199 -26.61 16.70 2.68
CA PRO A 199 -25.50 16.61 3.61
C PRO A 199 -24.15 16.65 2.87
N LEU A 200 -23.27 17.56 3.28
CA LEU A 200 -21.85 17.55 2.96
C LEU A 200 -21.09 16.88 4.11
N ILE A 201 -20.50 15.73 3.86
CA ILE A 201 -19.65 15.02 4.84
C ILE A 201 -18.23 15.57 4.72
N LEU A 202 -17.66 15.98 5.87
CA LEU A 202 -16.31 16.52 5.99
C LEU A 202 -15.33 15.43 6.46
N ASP A 203 -14.08 15.52 6.03
CA ASP A 203 -13.02 14.63 6.54
C ASP A 203 -12.71 14.93 8.02
N GLY A 204 -12.68 16.21 8.39
CA GLY A 204 -12.46 16.63 9.77
C GLY A 204 -13.27 17.86 10.11
N TYR A 205 -13.63 18.00 11.38
CA TYR A 205 -14.34 19.16 11.89
C TYR A 205 -13.82 19.53 13.28
N VAL A 206 -13.60 20.83 13.48
CA VAL A 206 -13.26 21.38 14.80
C VAL A 206 -14.26 22.46 15.10
N ARG A 207 -15.02 22.25 16.18
CA ARG A 207 -15.86 23.29 16.75
C ARG A 207 -14.97 24.32 17.46
N ARG A 208 -15.08 25.58 17.07
CA ARG A 208 -14.31 26.67 17.69
C ARG A 208 -15.18 27.48 18.66
N MET A 209 -14.53 28.41 19.37
CA MET A 209 -15.20 29.34 20.29
C MET A 209 -16.27 30.17 19.55
N PRO A 210 -17.31 30.69 20.21
CA PRO A 210 -18.40 31.43 19.56
C PRO A 210 -17.99 32.65 18.72
N GLU A 211 -16.81 33.20 18.98
CA GLU A 211 -16.25 34.35 18.25
C GLU A 211 -15.35 33.95 17.08
N GLU A 212 -15.10 32.65 16.89
CA GLU A 212 -14.29 32.09 15.80
C GLU A 212 -15.14 31.16 14.92
N GLU A 213 -14.92 31.21 13.61
CA GLU A 213 -15.55 30.29 12.68
C GLU A 213 -15.09 28.85 12.95
N ASP A 214 -16.03 27.91 12.93
CA ASP A 214 -15.73 26.48 12.97
C ASP A 214 -14.80 26.09 11.80
N LEU A 215 -13.91 25.14 12.05
CA LEU A 215 -12.96 24.68 11.05
C LEU A 215 -13.48 23.42 10.36
N ALA A 216 -13.68 23.51 9.06
CA ALA A 216 -14.03 22.37 8.20
C ALA A 216 -12.77 21.90 7.45
N ILE A 217 -12.38 20.65 7.64
CA ILE A 217 -11.11 20.11 7.15
C ILE A 217 -11.39 19.11 6.03
N GLU A 218 -10.69 19.27 4.90
CA GLU A 218 -10.74 18.37 3.74
C GLU A 218 -9.33 17.88 3.42
N PHE A 219 -9.12 16.57 3.43
CA PHE A 219 -7.83 15.95 3.17
C PHE A 219 -7.77 15.40 1.74
N LEU A 220 -7.08 16.13 0.88
CA LEU A 220 -7.04 15.89 -0.55
C LEU A 220 -5.89 14.94 -0.94
N GLY A 221 -6.19 13.64 -1.07
CA GLY A 221 -5.32 12.66 -1.73
C GLY A 221 -4.82 13.13 -3.10
N CYS A 222 -3.51 13.23 -3.33
CA CYS A 222 -2.96 13.87 -4.53
C CYS A 222 -3.33 13.10 -5.80
N ALA A 223 -3.25 11.77 -5.75
CA ALA A 223 -3.59 10.86 -6.84
C ALA A 223 -5.11 10.75 -7.10
N TRP A 224 -5.92 11.10 -6.10
CA TRP A 224 -7.38 10.97 -6.14
C TRP A 224 -8.06 12.26 -6.58
N HIS A 225 -7.53 13.41 -6.17
CA HIS A 225 -8.16 14.72 -6.31
C HIS A 225 -7.49 15.61 -7.38
N GLY A 226 -6.49 15.11 -8.11
CA GLY A 226 -5.89 15.84 -9.23
C GLY A 226 -5.01 17.01 -8.81
N HIS A 227 -4.01 16.76 -7.94
CA HIS A 227 -3.17 17.84 -7.41
C HIS A 227 -2.35 18.56 -8.49
N LYS A 228 -2.47 19.90 -8.54
CA LYS A 228 -1.81 20.78 -9.52
C LYS A 228 -0.58 21.51 -8.97
N TRP A 229 0.19 20.88 -8.08
CA TRP A 229 1.44 21.46 -7.57
C TRP A 229 2.59 21.29 -8.57
N LEU A 230 3.53 22.25 -8.58
CA LEU A 230 4.57 22.68 -9.53
C LEU A 230 4.93 21.87 -10.81
N PHE A 231 4.59 20.58 -10.92
CA PHE A 231 4.74 19.76 -12.11
C PHE A 231 3.45 19.07 -12.59
N SER A 232 2.29 19.35 -11.96
CA SER A 232 0.97 18.77 -12.25
C SER A 232 1.01 17.25 -12.36
N LEU A 233 0.77 16.54 -11.23
CA LEU A 233 0.69 15.06 -11.20
C LEU A 233 -0.21 14.50 -12.31
N TYR A 234 -1.22 15.28 -12.69
CA TYR A 234 -2.06 15.02 -13.85
C TYR A 234 -2.18 16.25 -14.73
N LYS A 235 -2.17 16.05 -16.05
CA LYS A 235 -2.71 17.01 -17.02
C LYS A 235 -4.23 17.12 -16.85
N PRO A 236 -4.87 18.24 -17.27
CA PRO A 236 -6.31 18.46 -17.15
C PRO A 236 -7.21 17.28 -17.53
N ASN A 237 -6.87 16.58 -18.62
CA ASN A 237 -7.68 15.52 -19.21
C ASN A 237 -7.29 14.11 -18.75
N GLU A 238 -6.27 13.97 -17.91
CA GLU A 238 -5.83 12.67 -17.40
C GLU A 238 -6.76 12.17 -16.29
N ILE A 239 -6.93 10.84 -16.24
CA ILE A 239 -7.84 10.18 -15.32
C ILE A 239 -7.13 9.89 -13.99
N CYS A 240 -7.67 10.43 -12.89
CA CYS A 240 -7.22 10.16 -11.53
C CYS A 240 -7.69 8.77 -11.05
N LEU A 241 -7.21 8.32 -9.88
CA LEU A 241 -7.54 6.98 -9.35
C LEU A 241 -9.05 6.76 -9.10
N ASN A 242 -9.82 7.83 -8.93
CA ASN A 242 -11.28 7.78 -8.83
C ASN A 242 -12.01 7.57 -10.17
N GLY A 243 -11.30 7.50 -11.30
CA GLY A 243 -11.88 7.36 -12.62
C GLY A 243 -12.46 8.65 -13.21
N LYS A 244 -12.19 9.81 -12.60
CA LYS A 244 -12.57 11.15 -13.10
C LYS A 244 -11.34 11.89 -13.62
N THR A 245 -11.56 12.87 -14.49
CA THR A 245 -10.48 13.71 -14.98
C THR A 245 -9.95 14.62 -13.86
N SER A 246 -8.67 14.96 -13.93
CA SER A 246 -8.05 15.92 -13.01
C SER A 246 -8.80 17.25 -12.97
N MET A 247 -9.20 17.78 -14.12
CA MET A 247 -9.99 19.02 -14.19
C MET A 247 -11.33 18.90 -13.46
N TYR A 248 -12.06 17.80 -13.65
CA TYR A 248 -13.33 17.56 -12.95
C TYR A 248 -13.15 17.58 -11.42
N ASN A 249 -12.10 16.92 -10.92
CA ASN A 249 -11.81 16.87 -9.49
C ASN A 249 -11.44 18.25 -8.93
N ILE A 250 -10.66 19.05 -9.67
CA ILE A 250 -10.31 20.42 -9.30
C ILE A 250 -11.57 21.29 -9.18
N ASP A 251 -12.46 21.23 -10.17
CA ASP A 251 -13.69 22.02 -10.16
C ASP A 251 -14.62 21.58 -9.02
N LYS A 252 -14.71 20.27 -8.75
CA LYS A 252 -15.44 19.75 -7.59
C LYS A 252 -14.85 20.20 -6.25
N ASN A 253 -13.53 20.26 -6.11
CA ASN A 253 -12.91 20.77 -4.89
C ASN A 253 -13.19 22.27 -4.67
N LYS A 254 -13.21 23.07 -5.74
CA LYS A 254 -13.61 24.49 -5.67
C LYS A 254 -15.07 24.64 -5.24
N GLU A 255 -15.96 23.82 -5.80
CA GLU A 255 -17.38 23.78 -5.42
C GLU A 255 -17.55 23.41 -3.94
N ARG A 256 -16.89 22.33 -3.48
CA ARG A 256 -16.90 21.94 -2.06
C ARG A 256 -16.42 23.06 -1.15
N ARG A 257 -15.29 23.70 -1.47
CA ARG A 257 -14.76 24.84 -0.71
C ARG A 257 -15.77 25.98 -0.60
N LYS A 258 -16.46 26.30 -1.69
CA LYS A 258 -17.49 27.34 -1.72
C LYS A 258 -18.66 27.00 -0.79
N LEU A 259 -19.15 25.76 -0.84
CA LEU A 259 -20.25 25.30 0.02
C LEU A 259 -19.91 25.37 1.51
N ILE A 260 -18.66 25.06 1.88
CA ILE A 260 -18.18 25.17 3.26
C ILE A 260 -18.20 26.63 3.74
N ILE A 261 -17.72 27.56 2.91
CA ILE A 261 -17.71 29.00 3.22
C ILE A 261 -19.14 29.53 3.35
N GLU A 262 -20.04 29.16 2.44
CA GLU A 262 -21.45 29.56 2.47
C GLU A 262 -22.19 29.06 3.72
N ALA A 263 -21.71 27.98 4.33
CA ALA A 263 -22.20 27.48 5.60
C ALA A 263 -21.63 28.20 6.84
N GLY A 264 -20.81 29.24 6.66
CA GLY A 264 -20.20 29.99 7.76
C GLY A 264 -19.04 29.28 8.46
N MET A 265 -18.40 28.33 7.77
CA MET A 265 -17.24 27.60 8.29
C MET A 265 -15.98 27.98 7.52
N ARG A 266 -14.83 27.95 8.21
CA ARG A 266 -13.53 28.17 7.60
C ARG A 266 -13.01 26.88 6.96
N PRO A 267 -12.80 26.81 5.63
CA PRO A 267 -12.26 25.62 4.98
C PRO A 267 -10.74 25.52 5.16
N LEU A 268 -10.27 24.36 5.61
CA LEU A 268 -8.86 23.95 5.60
C LEU A 268 -8.69 22.79 4.60
N MET A 269 -8.24 23.12 3.39
CA MET A 269 -7.96 22.16 2.34
C MET A 269 -6.49 21.76 2.40
N ILE A 270 -6.18 20.52 2.80
CA ILE A 270 -4.80 20.02 2.91
C ILE A 270 -4.56 18.98 1.84
N TRP A 271 -3.43 19.06 1.15
CA TRP A 271 -3.05 18.04 0.18
C TRP A 271 -2.23 16.93 0.84
N GLU A 272 -2.38 15.70 0.36
CA GLU A 272 -1.66 14.55 0.90
C GLU A 272 -0.14 14.73 0.91
N CYS A 273 0.42 15.37 -0.12
CA CYS A 273 1.85 15.64 -0.21
C CYS A 273 2.35 16.67 0.82
N THR A 274 1.46 17.44 1.45
CA THR A 274 1.81 18.30 2.59
C THR A 274 1.66 17.57 3.94
N GLY A 275 1.16 16.32 3.93
CA GLY A 275 0.77 15.55 5.13
C GLY A 275 1.51 14.22 5.38
N GLY A 276 2.50 13.79 4.57
CA GLY A 276 3.44 12.75 5.03
C GLY A 276 4.18 11.88 4.01
N ARG A 277 5.20 11.18 4.54
CA ARG A 277 5.96 10.01 4.05
C ARG A 277 6.30 9.95 2.55
N THR A 278 6.99 10.96 2.06
CA THR A 278 8.23 10.67 1.33
C THR A 278 9.37 10.79 2.33
N GLY A 279 10.55 10.24 2.07
CA GLY A 279 11.75 10.60 2.83
C GLY A 279 12.54 11.64 2.03
N PRO A 280 12.13 12.92 1.97
CA PRO A 280 13.03 13.94 1.45
C PRO A 280 14.19 14.08 2.42
N HIS A 281 15.42 14.08 1.90
CA HIS A 281 16.58 14.57 2.64
C HIS A 281 16.42 16.04 3.04
N CYS A 282 15.58 16.78 2.31
CA CYS A 282 15.15 18.13 2.65
C CYS A 282 13.68 18.32 2.20
N LEU A 283 12.77 18.59 3.14
CA LEU A 283 11.33 18.75 2.88
C LEU A 283 11.02 20.08 2.17
N LYS A 284 11.96 21.04 2.20
CA LYS A 284 11.78 22.43 1.77
C LYS A 284 13.15 23.05 1.47
N CYS A 285 13.37 23.53 0.25
CA CYS A 285 14.51 24.40 -0.07
C CYS A 285 13.98 25.84 -0.19
N ASP A 286 14.29 26.70 0.78
CA ASP A 286 13.89 28.10 0.76
C ASP A 286 14.83 28.90 -0.14
N LEU A 287 14.34 29.25 -1.32
CA LEU A 287 15.10 29.98 -2.34
C LEU A 287 15.27 31.47 -2.00
N GLU A 288 14.43 31.99 -1.10
CA GLU A 288 14.39 33.42 -0.71
C GLU A 288 15.47 33.79 0.32
N GLU A 289 15.79 32.92 1.27
CA GLU A 289 16.74 33.23 2.37
C GLU A 289 18.20 33.20 1.94
N ASN A 290 18.53 32.51 0.85
CA ASN A 290 19.92 32.30 0.45
C ASN A 290 20.44 33.33 -0.59
N GLY A 291 19.66 34.38 -0.88
CA GLY A 291 20.10 35.47 -1.76
C GLY A 291 20.36 35.08 -3.21
N PHE A 292 19.89 33.93 -3.66
CA PHE A 292 20.11 33.45 -5.02
C PHE A 292 19.12 34.10 -6.00
N SER A 293 19.65 34.93 -6.90
CA SER A 293 18.91 35.55 -8.00
C SER A 293 18.76 34.65 -9.24
N GLU A 294 19.16 33.38 -9.16
CA GLU A 294 19.26 32.49 -10.32
C GLU A 294 18.29 31.31 -10.29
N LYS A 295 17.85 30.89 -11.48
CA LYS A 295 16.97 29.74 -11.70
C LYS A 295 17.68 28.45 -11.25
N TYR A 296 16.98 27.60 -10.51
CA TYR A 296 17.46 26.26 -10.18
C TYR A 296 16.90 25.22 -11.15
N GLU A 297 17.75 24.28 -11.54
CA GLU A 297 17.36 23.09 -12.29
C GLU A 297 17.32 21.88 -11.33
N ILE A 298 16.18 21.19 -11.30
CA ILE A 298 16.02 19.95 -10.52
C ILE A 298 16.04 18.79 -11.51
N THR A 299 17.04 17.92 -11.36
CA THR A 299 17.12 16.67 -12.14
C THR A 299 16.53 15.52 -11.32
N CYS A 300 15.51 14.88 -11.86
CA CYS A 300 14.92 13.67 -11.28
C CYS A 300 15.37 12.46 -12.09
N TYR A 301 15.97 11.48 -11.43
CA TYR A 301 16.31 10.19 -12.02
C TYR A 301 15.30 9.14 -11.53
N ASP A 302 14.50 8.60 -12.45
CA ASP A 302 13.61 7.48 -12.18
C ASP A 302 14.10 6.24 -12.93
N VAL A 303 14.25 5.13 -12.20
CA VAL A 303 14.64 3.86 -12.81
C VAL A 303 13.39 3.18 -13.33
N VAL A 304 13.17 3.28 -14.64
CA VAL A 304 12.05 2.64 -15.32
C VAL A 304 12.08 1.13 -15.04
N SER A 305 11.06 0.63 -14.33
CA SER A 305 10.94 -0.79 -13.99
C SER A 305 12.16 -1.34 -13.22
N LEU A 306 12.61 -0.66 -12.15
CA LEU A 306 13.73 -1.11 -11.30
C LEU A 306 13.68 -2.61 -10.96
N TYR A 307 12.58 -3.10 -10.41
CA TYR A 307 12.49 -4.51 -10.00
C TYR A 307 12.55 -5.50 -11.17
N PRO A 308 11.81 -5.30 -12.28
CA PRO A 308 12.03 -6.08 -13.49
C PRO A 308 13.48 -6.07 -13.98
N ALA A 309 14.16 -4.92 -13.97
CA ALA A 309 15.56 -4.83 -14.37
C ALA A 309 16.46 -5.69 -13.46
N VAL A 310 16.27 -5.63 -12.14
CA VAL A 310 16.98 -6.51 -11.18
C VAL A 310 16.64 -7.98 -11.41
N ASN A 311 15.40 -8.33 -11.76
CA ASN A 311 15.03 -9.70 -12.10
C ASN A 311 15.64 -10.20 -13.42
N PHE A 312 15.84 -9.30 -14.38
CA PHE A 312 16.39 -9.64 -15.70
C PHE A 312 17.90 -9.84 -15.66
N TYR A 313 18.62 -8.94 -14.96
CA TYR A 313 20.09 -8.95 -14.89
C TYR A 313 20.66 -9.64 -13.64
N GLY A 314 19.81 -9.91 -12.64
CA GLY A 314 20.23 -10.47 -11.36
C GLY A 314 20.66 -11.92 -11.48
N PHE A 315 21.70 -12.28 -10.73
CA PHE A 315 22.09 -13.67 -10.50
C PHE A 315 21.31 -14.23 -9.31
N TYR A 316 20.68 -15.38 -9.50
CA TYR A 316 19.87 -16.07 -8.50
C TYR A 316 20.50 -17.42 -8.14
N PRO A 317 20.48 -17.81 -6.86
CA PRO A 317 20.89 -19.15 -6.47
C PRO A 317 19.86 -20.18 -6.94
N ILE A 318 20.33 -21.35 -7.35
CA ILE A 318 19.49 -22.48 -7.76
C ILE A 318 19.86 -23.76 -7.00
N GLY A 319 18.86 -24.57 -6.71
CA GLY A 319 19.02 -25.76 -5.87
C GLY A 319 18.88 -25.46 -4.38
N HIS A 320 19.21 -26.47 -3.57
CA HIS A 320 19.18 -26.35 -2.11
C HIS A 320 20.51 -25.79 -1.60
N PRO A 321 20.47 -24.87 -0.60
CA PRO A 321 21.70 -24.42 0.04
C PRO A 321 22.30 -25.54 0.89
N GLU A 322 23.62 -25.53 1.00
CA GLU A 322 24.33 -26.15 2.10
C GLU A 322 24.37 -25.18 3.29
N VAL A 323 24.05 -25.68 4.48
CA VAL A 323 24.15 -24.89 5.71
C VAL A 323 25.49 -25.18 6.37
N ILE A 324 26.38 -24.20 6.32
CA ILE A 324 27.73 -24.29 6.85
C ILE A 324 27.75 -23.53 8.18
N ASN A 325 28.01 -24.23 9.28
CA ASN A 325 28.15 -23.64 10.61
C ASN A 325 29.63 -23.42 10.90
N LEU A 326 30.06 -22.16 10.89
CA LEU A 326 31.46 -21.78 11.08
C LEU A 326 31.73 -21.36 12.52
N ASN A 327 30.89 -20.46 13.04
CA ASN A 327 30.94 -19.94 14.40
C ASN A 327 32.36 -19.55 14.87
N GLU A 328 33.01 -18.67 14.11
CA GLU A 328 34.39 -18.26 14.33
C GLU A 328 34.58 -16.76 14.14
N ALA A 329 35.67 -16.23 14.71
CA ALA A 329 36.09 -14.85 14.50
C ALA A 329 36.65 -14.66 13.09
N VAL A 330 36.33 -13.53 12.47
CA VAL A 330 36.82 -13.14 11.14
C VAL A 330 37.27 -11.67 11.17
N ASP A 331 38.04 -11.22 10.18
CA ASP A 331 38.28 -9.79 9.93
C ASP A 331 38.08 -9.51 8.45
N TRP A 332 36.82 -9.61 8.00
CA TRP A 332 36.47 -9.37 6.61
C TRP A 332 36.21 -7.89 6.39
N ARG A 333 36.97 -7.32 5.46
CA ARG A 333 36.97 -5.89 5.08
C ARG A 333 36.82 -5.70 3.58
N SER A 334 37.03 -6.74 2.77
CA SER A 334 36.84 -6.70 1.32
C SER A 334 35.96 -7.87 0.82
N PRO A 335 35.23 -7.67 -0.30
CA PRO A 335 34.40 -8.69 -0.93
C PRO A 335 35.11 -10.03 -1.20
N ASP A 336 36.39 -9.99 -1.58
CA ASP A 336 37.14 -11.20 -1.95
C ASP A 336 37.27 -12.19 -0.78
N GLN A 337 37.18 -11.69 0.46
CA GLN A 337 37.25 -12.51 1.67
C GLN A 337 35.96 -13.30 1.94
N LEU A 338 34.90 -13.08 1.16
CA LEU A 338 33.70 -13.90 1.22
C LEU A 338 33.93 -15.28 0.59
N HIS A 339 34.90 -15.42 -0.33
CA HIS A 339 35.18 -16.69 -0.98
C HIS A 339 35.72 -17.74 0.00
N PRO A 340 35.32 -19.03 -0.16
CA PRO A 340 34.53 -19.59 -1.26
C PRO A 340 33.01 -19.42 -1.11
N TYR A 341 32.54 -18.77 -0.04
CA TYR A 341 31.14 -18.70 0.29
C TYR A 341 30.36 -17.71 -0.58
N ARG A 342 29.18 -18.15 -1.03
CA ARG A 342 28.21 -17.34 -1.76
C ARG A 342 26.79 -17.75 -1.39
N GLY A 343 26.00 -16.81 -0.89
CA GLY A 343 24.63 -17.01 -0.45
C GLY A 343 24.20 -16.02 0.63
N ILE A 344 23.71 -16.54 1.75
CA ILE A 344 23.20 -15.74 2.87
C ILE A 344 24.07 -15.99 4.10
N PHE A 345 24.58 -14.92 4.69
CA PHE A 345 25.50 -14.95 5.81
C PHE A 345 24.81 -14.48 7.08
N LYS A 346 24.98 -15.22 8.18
CA LYS A 346 24.67 -14.75 9.52
C LYS A 346 25.97 -14.39 10.21
N LEU A 347 26.19 -13.11 10.49
CA LEU A 347 27.47 -12.60 10.99
C LEU A 347 27.28 -11.34 11.87
N PHE A 348 28.29 -11.00 12.65
CA PHE A 348 28.37 -9.74 13.37
C PHE A 348 29.07 -8.71 12.48
N ILE A 349 28.35 -7.62 12.13
CA ILE A 349 28.91 -6.51 11.36
C ILE A 349 29.25 -5.33 12.26
N VAL A 350 30.36 -4.67 11.95
CA VAL A 350 30.72 -3.35 12.45
C VAL A 350 30.60 -2.37 11.29
N LEU A 351 29.89 -1.27 11.52
CA LEU A 351 29.59 -0.24 10.53
C LEU A 351 30.74 0.77 10.45
N PRO A 352 30.95 1.45 9.30
CA PRO A 352 31.90 2.55 9.22
C PRO A 352 31.47 3.74 10.09
N ASP A 353 32.42 4.60 10.41
CA ASP A 353 32.19 5.77 11.27
C ASP A 353 31.37 6.85 10.58
N ASP A 354 31.66 7.06 9.30
CA ASP A 354 30.99 8.04 8.48
C ASP A 354 30.67 7.43 7.11
N LEU A 355 29.38 7.38 6.82
CA LEU A 355 28.87 6.95 5.53
C LEU A 355 27.54 7.66 5.29
N TYR A 356 27.49 8.40 4.18
CA TYR A 356 26.34 9.23 3.84
C TYR A 356 25.02 8.43 3.77
N LEU A 357 25.06 7.26 3.14
CA LEU A 357 23.94 6.33 3.00
C LEU A 357 24.37 4.95 3.52
N PRO A 358 23.95 4.56 4.74
CA PRO A 358 24.23 3.23 5.25
C PRO A 358 23.62 2.15 4.33
N VAL A 359 24.31 1.02 4.20
CA VAL A 359 23.94 -0.06 3.26
C VAL A 359 23.01 -1.07 3.91
N ILE A 360 23.34 -1.53 5.11
CA ILE A 360 22.61 -2.59 5.80
C ILE A 360 21.60 -1.95 6.77
N PRO A 361 20.29 -2.23 6.63
CA PRO A 361 19.30 -1.76 7.57
C PRO A 361 19.13 -2.70 8.76
N GLU A 362 18.51 -2.18 9.82
CA GLU A 362 18.05 -2.94 10.98
C GLU A 362 16.60 -2.60 11.32
N ARG A 363 15.85 -3.57 11.85
CA ARG A 363 14.51 -3.32 12.40
C ARG A 363 14.59 -2.99 13.88
N ILE A 364 14.44 -1.71 14.20
CA ILE A 364 14.47 -1.19 15.58
C ILE A 364 13.11 -0.54 15.88
N ASN A 365 12.49 -0.90 16.99
CA ASN A 365 11.19 -0.34 17.43
C ASN A 365 10.09 -0.39 16.34
N GLY A 366 10.03 -1.49 15.59
CA GLY A 366 9.05 -1.70 14.52
C GLY A 366 9.29 -0.91 13.22
N LYS A 367 10.38 -0.14 13.13
CA LYS A 367 10.76 0.63 11.94
C LYS A 367 12.03 0.04 11.31
N LEU A 368 12.15 0.16 9.99
CA LEU A 368 13.38 -0.14 9.28
C LEU A 368 14.26 1.11 9.32
N ILE A 369 15.46 1.00 9.89
CA ILE A 369 16.37 2.13 10.12
C ILE A 369 17.72 1.81 9.47
N PHE A 370 18.28 2.79 8.80
CA PHE A 370 19.65 2.78 8.30
C PHE A 370 20.48 3.66 9.24
N HIS A 371 21.42 3.06 9.97
CA HIS A 371 22.22 3.74 11.00
C HIS A 371 23.70 3.37 10.86
N LEU A 372 24.57 4.07 11.58
CA LEU A 372 26.02 3.78 11.69
C LEU A 372 26.44 3.32 13.09
N CYS A 373 25.51 3.31 14.05
CA CYS A 373 25.70 2.76 15.39
C CYS A 373 24.39 2.15 15.88
N HIS A 374 24.41 0.85 16.15
CA HIS A 374 23.28 0.09 16.68
C HIS A 374 22.79 0.67 18.02
N LYS A 375 23.69 0.86 18.98
CA LYS A 375 23.37 1.42 20.30
C LYS A 375 22.71 2.80 20.22
N CYS A 376 23.26 3.73 19.43
CA CYS A 376 22.63 5.04 19.20
C CYS A 376 21.23 4.92 18.58
N ALA A 377 21.03 3.98 17.64
CA ALA A 377 19.75 3.80 16.98
C ALA A 377 18.67 3.23 17.91
N ILE A 378 19.06 2.39 18.88
CA ILE A 378 18.17 1.89 19.94
C ILE A 378 17.82 3.00 20.94
N GLU A 379 18.80 3.79 21.34
CA GLU A 379 18.64 4.84 22.36
C GLU A 379 17.93 6.09 21.83
N ALA A 380 17.93 6.28 20.51
CA ALA A 380 17.21 7.36 19.88
C ALA A 380 15.70 7.24 20.15
N SER A 381 15.15 8.28 20.80
CA SER A 381 13.71 8.43 20.97
C SER A 381 13.02 8.46 19.60
N SER A 382 11.94 7.70 19.45
CA SER A 382 11.22 7.53 18.19
C SER A 382 10.79 8.86 17.58
N GLY A 383 11.49 9.38 16.57
CA GLY A 383 11.05 10.54 15.78
C GLY A 383 12.05 11.68 15.61
N ILE A 384 13.23 11.63 16.21
CA ILE A 384 14.25 12.69 16.05
C ILE A 384 15.49 12.12 15.34
N PRO A 385 15.79 12.52 14.09
CA PRO A 385 17.08 12.23 13.48
C PRO A 385 18.16 13.00 14.23
N TYR A 386 19.01 12.31 14.99
CA TYR A 386 20.15 12.92 15.70
C TYR A 386 21.30 13.17 14.72
N ARG A 387 21.17 14.19 13.85
CA ARG A 387 22.34 14.88 13.30
C ARG A 387 22.29 16.30 13.86
N TYR A 388 23.08 16.54 14.91
CA TYR A 388 23.18 17.85 15.58
C TYR A 388 23.74 18.95 14.66
N LYS A 389 24.39 18.57 13.55
CA LYS A 389 24.80 19.46 12.46
C LYS A 389 24.54 18.80 11.10
N GLN A 390 24.04 19.56 10.13
CA GLN A 390 23.82 19.13 8.73
C GLN A 390 25.11 19.15 7.89
N GLU A 391 26.29 19.06 8.52
CA GLU A 391 27.56 19.07 7.80
C GLU A 391 28.01 17.62 7.57
N TYR A 392 28.02 17.20 6.31
CA TYR A 392 28.74 15.99 5.90
C TYR A 392 30.22 16.34 5.85
N SER A 393 31.02 15.77 6.73
CA SER A 393 32.48 15.89 6.68
C SER A 393 33.06 14.49 6.83
N GLN A 394 33.84 14.07 5.82
CA GLN A 394 34.61 12.83 5.87
C GLN A 394 35.64 12.82 7.03
N ASP A 395 35.80 13.94 7.74
CA ASP A 395 36.80 14.19 8.77
C ASP A 395 36.29 13.96 10.20
N VAL A 396 34.97 13.79 10.43
CA VAL A 396 34.41 13.73 11.80
C VAL A 396 34.42 12.33 12.42
N GLY A 397 34.37 11.24 11.63
CA GLY A 397 34.56 9.86 12.12
C GLY A 397 33.93 9.51 13.48
N HIS A 398 34.65 8.73 14.30
CA HIS A 398 34.32 8.30 15.67
C HIS A 398 33.94 9.42 16.69
N THR A 399 33.94 10.69 16.32
CA THR A 399 33.57 11.79 17.24
C THR A 399 32.06 11.99 17.40
N LEU A 400 31.22 11.39 16.55
CA LEU A 400 29.76 11.52 16.61
C LEU A 400 29.11 10.65 17.70
N CYS A 401 29.75 9.54 18.10
CA CYS A 401 29.30 8.72 19.23
C CYS A 401 30.48 8.02 19.93
N SER A 402 30.43 7.90 21.25
CA SER A 402 31.48 7.29 22.07
C SER A 402 31.39 5.75 22.18
N HIS A 403 30.49 5.12 21.43
CA HIS A 403 30.25 3.68 21.50
C HIS A 403 31.39 2.87 20.88
N ASN A 404 31.76 1.77 21.53
CA ASN A 404 32.78 0.86 21.03
C ASN A 404 32.25 -0.02 19.87
N GLU A 405 33.11 -0.80 19.22
CA GLU A 405 32.74 -1.63 18.07
C GLU A 405 31.64 -2.65 18.39
N GLN A 406 31.65 -3.21 19.60
CA GLN A 406 30.66 -4.20 20.04
C GLN A 406 29.27 -3.57 20.25
N GLU A 407 29.23 -2.31 20.69
CA GLU A 407 27.99 -1.54 20.86
C GLU A 407 27.48 -0.97 19.54
N ARG A 408 28.40 -0.63 18.63
CA ARG A 408 28.06 -0.11 17.29
C ARG A 408 27.58 -1.19 16.36
N GLY A 409 28.21 -2.37 16.42
CA GLY A 409 27.89 -3.51 15.58
C GLY A 409 26.68 -4.29 16.06
N TYR A 410 26.22 -5.19 15.22
CA TYR A 410 25.09 -6.06 15.51
C TYR A 410 25.13 -7.34 14.66
N VAL A 411 24.36 -8.34 15.07
CA VAL A 411 24.19 -9.58 14.31
C VAL A 411 23.17 -9.37 13.21
N ALA A 412 23.57 -9.62 11.98
CA ALA A 412 22.73 -9.47 10.80
C ALA A 412 22.74 -10.74 9.94
N THR A 413 21.63 -10.95 9.23
CA THR A 413 21.51 -11.97 8.18
C THR A 413 21.47 -11.26 6.83
N ILE A 414 22.56 -11.34 6.06
CA ILE A 414 22.81 -10.49 4.89
C ILE A 414 23.06 -11.36 3.65
N CYS A 415 22.50 -10.99 2.50
CA CYS A 415 22.82 -11.69 1.25
C CYS A 415 24.16 -11.21 0.67
N THR A 416 24.79 -12.05 -0.16
CA THR A 416 26.14 -11.76 -0.71
C THR A 416 26.21 -10.39 -1.37
N VAL A 417 25.22 -10.03 -2.19
CA VAL A 417 25.23 -8.77 -2.96
C VAL A 417 25.24 -7.54 -2.03
N GLU A 418 24.46 -7.58 -0.95
CA GLU A 418 24.42 -6.51 0.05
C GLU A 418 25.72 -6.46 0.87
N LEU A 419 26.24 -7.64 1.25
CA LEU A 419 27.47 -7.74 2.03
C LEU A 419 28.70 -7.26 1.24
N GLU A 420 28.81 -7.62 -0.03
CA GLU A 420 29.86 -7.12 -0.91
C GLU A 420 29.83 -5.58 -1.02
N LEU A 421 28.63 -5.00 -1.18
CA LEU A 421 28.48 -3.55 -1.21
C LEU A 421 28.84 -2.93 0.14
N ALA A 422 28.41 -3.52 1.26
CA ALA A 422 28.73 -3.05 2.60
C ALA A 422 30.24 -3.05 2.86
N LEU A 423 30.94 -4.15 2.55
CA LEU A 423 32.40 -4.23 2.69
C LEU A 423 33.11 -3.17 1.82
N LYS A 424 32.68 -2.98 0.57
CA LYS A 424 33.18 -1.88 -0.29
C LYS A 424 32.94 -0.48 0.28
N LYS A 425 31.92 -0.33 1.15
CA LYS A 425 31.57 0.94 1.82
C LYS A 425 32.17 1.05 3.22
N GLY A 426 33.13 0.19 3.59
CA GLY A 426 33.89 0.29 4.84
C GLY A 426 33.27 -0.43 6.03
N TYR A 427 32.22 -1.23 5.81
CA TYR A 427 31.77 -2.17 6.84
C TYR A 427 32.82 -3.25 7.06
N ARG A 428 32.82 -3.85 8.25
CA ARG A 428 33.66 -5.00 8.58
C ARG A 428 32.81 -6.11 9.19
N ALA A 429 33.11 -7.36 8.89
CA ALA A 429 32.56 -8.48 9.66
C ALA A 429 33.63 -8.97 10.64
N THR A 430 33.27 -9.14 11.92
CA THR A 430 34.19 -9.56 12.98
C THR A 430 33.91 -10.96 13.51
N TRP A 431 32.71 -11.49 13.24
CA TRP A 431 32.33 -12.84 13.62
C TRP A 431 31.37 -13.43 12.60
N ILE A 432 31.56 -14.68 12.21
CA ILE A 432 30.65 -15.42 11.34
C ILE A 432 30.01 -16.58 12.09
N TYR A 433 28.69 -16.66 12.07
CA TYR A 433 27.95 -17.74 12.73
C TYR A 433 27.69 -18.88 11.75
N SER A 434 27.05 -18.57 10.63
CA SER A 434 26.70 -19.58 9.62
C SER A 434 26.49 -18.95 8.25
N VAL A 435 26.59 -19.80 7.23
CA VAL A 435 26.32 -19.46 5.83
C VAL A 435 25.33 -20.46 5.25
N TYR A 436 24.32 -19.96 4.56
CA TYR A 436 23.55 -20.72 3.59
C TYR A 436 24.20 -20.54 2.24
N HIS A 437 25.00 -21.51 1.83
CA HIS A 437 25.81 -21.44 0.62
C HIS A 437 25.11 -22.16 -0.54
N TRP A 438 25.10 -21.51 -1.72
CA TRP A 438 24.70 -22.16 -2.96
C TRP A 438 25.89 -22.25 -3.90
N GLU A 439 26.18 -23.48 -4.32
CA GLU A 439 27.19 -23.78 -5.34
C GLU A 439 26.79 -23.24 -6.71
N LYS A 440 25.49 -23.35 -7.05
CA LYS A 440 24.98 -23.04 -8.39
C LYS A 440 24.16 -21.75 -8.41
N TRP A 441 24.46 -20.90 -9.40
CA TRP A 441 23.77 -19.65 -9.65
C TRP A 441 23.47 -19.48 -11.14
N THR A 442 22.42 -18.74 -11.46
CA THR A 442 22.03 -18.44 -12.85
C THR A 442 21.40 -17.04 -12.95
N ASP A 443 21.62 -16.37 -14.07
CA ASP A 443 21.01 -15.09 -14.45
C ASP A 443 19.90 -15.26 -15.50
N GLU A 444 19.49 -16.51 -15.77
CA GLU A 444 18.46 -16.85 -16.75
C GLU A 444 17.10 -17.15 -16.10
N LEU A 445 17.06 -17.36 -14.77
CA LEU A 445 15.89 -17.86 -14.06
C LEU A 445 14.61 -17.05 -14.33
N LEU A 446 14.70 -15.72 -14.28
CA LEU A 446 13.56 -14.81 -14.46
C LEU A 446 13.62 -14.05 -15.78
N ARG A 447 14.71 -14.19 -16.55
CA ARG A 447 14.97 -13.41 -17.76
C ARG A 447 13.89 -13.60 -18.84
N PRO A 448 13.50 -14.83 -19.23
CA PRO A 448 12.46 -15.02 -20.24
C PRO A 448 11.11 -14.42 -19.83
N TYR A 449 10.71 -14.63 -18.57
CA TYR A 449 9.46 -14.08 -18.05
C TYR A 449 9.45 -12.54 -18.08
N VAL A 450 10.53 -11.91 -17.61
CA VAL A 450 10.63 -10.45 -17.62
C VAL A 450 10.63 -9.92 -19.05
N GLN A 451 11.31 -10.61 -19.98
CA GLN A 451 11.31 -10.26 -21.40
C GLN A 451 9.90 -10.24 -21.99
N ASP A 452 9.11 -11.30 -21.75
CA ASP A 452 7.72 -11.40 -22.23
C ASP A 452 6.84 -10.29 -21.63
N MET A 453 6.93 -10.05 -20.33
CA MET A 453 6.14 -9.01 -19.67
C MET A 453 6.54 -7.59 -20.12
N MET A 454 7.83 -7.34 -20.33
CA MET A 454 8.32 -6.06 -20.84
C MET A 454 7.89 -5.84 -22.29
N ARG A 455 7.91 -6.88 -23.13
CA ARG A 455 7.34 -6.84 -24.48
C ARG A 455 5.88 -6.41 -24.45
N LEU A 456 5.04 -7.07 -23.65
CA LEU A 456 3.61 -6.74 -23.53
C LEU A 456 3.40 -5.31 -23.03
N LYS A 457 4.18 -4.87 -22.03
CA LYS A 457 4.13 -3.50 -21.51
C LYS A 457 4.41 -2.47 -22.60
N ILE A 458 5.46 -2.69 -23.40
CA ILE A 458 5.86 -1.78 -24.48
C ILE A 458 4.79 -1.76 -25.59
N GLN A 459 4.29 -2.93 -25.99
CA GLN A 459 3.23 -3.04 -27.00
C GLN A 459 1.94 -2.30 -26.58
N ALA A 460 1.58 -2.36 -25.30
CA ALA A 460 0.40 -1.68 -24.76
C ALA A 460 0.61 -0.15 -24.57
N SER A 461 1.84 0.27 -24.26
CA SER A 461 2.15 1.68 -23.96
C SER A 461 2.54 2.51 -25.19
N GLY A 462 2.79 1.85 -26.32
CA GLY A 462 3.39 2.47 -27.50
C GLY A 462 4.91 2.60 -27.37
N TRP A 463 5.57 2.93 -28.49
CA TRP A 463 7.02 3.09 -28.52
C TRP A 463 7.46 4.40 -27.86
N PRO A 464 8.63 4.43 -27.18
CA PRO A 464 9.20 5.68 -26.67
C PRO A 464 9.35 6.72 -27.79
N SER A 465 9.25 8.00 -27.46
CA SER A 465 9.38 9.10 -28.44
C SER A 465 10.73 9.10 -29.17
N SER A 466 11.80 8.63 -28.51
CA SER A 466 13.12 8.44 -29.12
C SER A 466 13.18 7.33 -30.17
N VAL A 467 12.22 6.40 -30.15
CA VAL A 467 12.05 5.34 -31.16
C VAL A 467 11.16 5.81 -32.31
N LEU A 468 10.20 6.69 -32.00
CA LEU A 468 9.30 7.32 -32.98
C LEU A 468 9.88 8.61 -33.59
N ASP A 469 11.19 8.81 -33.49
CA ASP A 469 11.84 10.00 -34.03
C ASP A 469 11.68 10.03 -35.56
N PRO A 470 11.00 11.04 -36.14
CA PRO A 470 10.78 11.15 -37.58
C PRO A 470 12.09 11.25 -38.37
N THR A 471 13.19 11.61 -37.72
CA THR A 471 14.53 11.71 -38.32
C THR A 471 15.25 10.37 -38.40
N ASN A 472 14.75 9.32 -37.72
CA ASN A 472 15.34 7.98 -37.75
C ASN A 472 14.27 6.86 -37.81
N PRO A 473 13.50 6.78 -38.92
CA PRO A 473 12.39 5.83 -39.06
C PRO A 473 12.85 4.36 -39.12
N GLU A 474 14.13 4.08 -39.40
CA GLU A 474 14.67 2.72 -39.39
C GLU A 474 14.67 2.08 -38.00
N ASN A 475 14.70 2.88 -36.92
CA ASN A 475 14.74 2.36 -35.55
C ASN A 475 13.44 1.64 -35.17
N GLU A 476 12.28 2.22 -35.53
CA GLU A 476 10.99 1.58 -35.31
C GLU A 476 10.87 0.30 -36.14
N GLU A 477 11.33 0.31 -37.39
CA GLU A 477 11.23 -0.84 -38.29
C GLU A 477 12.17 -1.99 -37.90
N LYS A 478 13.42 -1.68 -37.48
CA LYS A 478 14.37 -2.66 -36.93
C LYS A 478 13.87 -3.27 -35.64
N LEU A 479 13.25 -2.49 -34.75
CA LEU A 479 12.66 -3.01 -33.52
C LEU A 479 11.48 -3.92 -33.84
N LYS A 480 10.55 -3.51 -34.70
CA LYS A 480 9.42 -4.36 -35.13
C LYS A 480 9.86 -5.71 -35.72
N LYS A 481 10.99 -5.76 -36.43
CA LYS A 481 11.55 -7.01 -37.02
C LYS A 481 12.21 -7.93 -35.98
N ASN A 482 12.71 -7.38 -34.88
CA ASN A 482 13.40 -8.13 -33.83
C ASN A 482 12.50 -8.52 -32.64
N PHE A 483 11.22 -8.13 -32.65
CA PHE A 483 10.25 -8.37 -31.57
C PHE A 483 9.38 -9.61 -31.77
#